data_AF-A0A2N5VZM5-F1
#
_entry.id   AF-A0A2N5VZM5-F1
#
_cell.length_a   1.000
_cell.length_b   1.000
_cell.length_c   1.000
_cell.angle_alpha   90.00
_cell.angle_beta   90.00
_cell.angle_gamma   90.00
#
_symmetry.space_group_name_H-M   'P 1'
#
loop_
_entity.id
_entity.type
_entity.pdbx_description
1 polymer ?
#
loop_
_entity_poly.entity_id
_entity_poly.type
_entity_poly.pdbx_seq_one_letter_code
_entity_poly.pdbx_strand_id
1 'polypeptide(L)'
;MSGKTRSAIIAATQRLDFSLSTSKTLAKFKAHRWTLKGDAQYLIMLTVSGLSLWFCGLHWLMKILLIVLYTSALLVPLTSQFFLPASPIFTWVILFFSNRYIPMGFRTKIHIWVSILPTLESVLYGANISDILTRYTNPLLDVLAWIPYGVLHFVLPFVVAIFLFVFGGPGALKFYAKALGYMNLSGVVIQIFLPCAPPWYELSHGITPANYDMPGEAGGLARIDAIFHSKGYTTTFQHSPIVFGAFPSLHAGFATLEALFLSHYFPRWRVFYWTYAFILYWSTMYLTHHYLVDLVAGGALAVASFYLFLTEDQRHLPMLNASIAGEEDSIAKGYHSGIRGMLGHRGANGTWCRVRHTNEYDNLPAEELEFDHVFFDGQPPPSRDEEDHIR
;
A
#
# COMPACT_ATOMS: atom_id res chain seq x y z
N MET A 1 3.20 -29.34 7.23
CA MET A 1 3.45 -28.24 6.27
C MET A 1 3.58 -28.86 4.88
N SER A 2 2.87 -28.38 3.86
CA SER A 2 2.92 -28.99 2.52
C SER A 2 4.32 -28.83 1.89
N GLY A 3 4.72 -29.73 0.99
CA GLY A 3 6.00 -29.62 0.26
C GLY A 3 6.13 -28.29 -0.49
N LYS A 4 5.04 -27.83 -1.13
CA LYS A 4 4.97 -26.54 -1.83
C LYS A 4 5.23 -25.35 -0.89
N THR A 5 4.65 -25.37 0.33
CA THR A 5 4.89 -24.32 1.33
C THR A 5 6.36 -24.27 1.78
N ARG A 6 6.99 -25.43 1.97
CA ARG A 6 8.41 -25.50 2.37
C ARG A 6 9.33 -24.92 1.29
N SER A 7 9.11 -25.28 0.02
CA SER A 7 9.90 -24.77 -1.09
C SER A 7 9.76 -23.25 -1.24
N ALA A 8 8.56 -22.70 -1.09
CA ALA A 8 8.33 -21.25 -1.14
C ALA A 8 9.11 -20.50 -0.05
N ILE A 9 9.12 -21.02 1.18
CA ILE A 9 9.88 -20.44 2.30
C ILE A 9 11.39 -20.48 2.00
N ILE A 10 11.91 -21.62 1.55
CA ILE A 10 13.34 -21.75 1.20
C ILE A 10 13.73 -20.76 0.11
N ALA A 11 12.94 -20.69 -0.97
CA ALA A 11 13.18 -19.74 -2.05
C ALA A 11 13.13 -18.29 -1.57
N ALA A 12 12.24 -17.96 -0.63
CA ALA A 12 12.18 -16.62 -0.03
C ALA A 12 13.41 -16.28 0.80
N THR A 13 13.87 -17.21 1.63
CA THR A 13 15.08 -17.03 2.45
C THR A 13 16.34 -16.93 1.58
N GLN A 14 16.43 -17.69 0.49
CA GLN A 14 17.58 -17.65 -0.43
C GLN A 14 17.72 -16.31 -1.17
N ARG A 15 16.66 -15.50 -1.26
CA ARG A 15 16.71 -14.15 -1.86
C ARG A 15 17.33 -13.09 -0.93
N LEU A 16 17.54 -13.40 0.35
CA LEU A 16 18.06 -12.43 1.32
C LEU A 16 19.58 -12.28 1.21
N ASP A 17 20.05 -11.03 1.25
CA ASP A 17 21.47 -10.72 1.34
C ASP A 17 21.90 -10.67 2.81
N PHE A 18 22.76 -11.57 3.25
CA PHE A 18 23.26 -11.59 4.64
C PHE A 18 24.57 -10.81 4.85
N SER A 19 25.02 -10.06 3.84
CA SER A 19 26.29 -9.34 3.91
C SER A 19 26.24 -8.14 4.86
N LEU A 20 27.29 -8.02 5.69
CA LEU A 20 27.51 -6.85 6.55
C LEU A 20 28.48 -5.82 5.94
N SER A 21 28.98 -6.07 4.73
CA SER A 21 29.99 -5.22 4.10
C SER A 21 29.37 -3.95 3.51
N THR A 22 29.62 -2.81 4.14
CA THR A 22 29.18 -1.49 3.66
C THR A 22 29.80 -1.13 2.31
N SER A 23 30.99 -1.67 1.99
CA SER A 23 31.66 -1.47 0.70
C SER A 23 30.80 -1.92 -0.48
N LYS A 24 29.96 -2.96 -0.33
CA LYS A 24 29.04 -3.41 -1.39
C LYS A 24 27.98 -2.36 -1.70
N THR A 25 27.35 -1.79 -0.67
CA THR A 25 26.37 -0.71 -0.84
C THR A 25 27.03 0.53 -1.43
N LEU A 26 28.22 0.89 -0.94
CA LEU A 26 28.95 2.06 -1.44
C LEU A 26 29.37 1.89 -2.91
N ALA A 27 29.78 0.68 -3.32
CA ALA A 27 30.08 0.38 -4.71
C ALA A 27 28.83 0.52 -5.60
N LYS A 28 27.68 -0.05 -5.18
CA LYS A 28 26.40 0.12 -5.88
C LYS A 28 26.00 1.59 -6.00
N PHE A 29 26.14 2.35 -4.92
CA PHE A 29 25.83 3.79 -4.91
C PHE A 29 26.72 4.59 -5.86
N LYS A 30 28.03 4.29 -5.91
CA LYS A 30 28.97 4.93 -6.84
C LYS A 30 28.69 4.58 -8.31
N ALA A 31 28.19 3.37 -8.56
CA ALA A 31 27.83 2.91 -9.90
C ALA A 31 26.45 3.41 -10.38
N HIS A 32 25.60 3.88 -9.46
CA HIS A 32 24.24 4.33 -9.77
C HIS A 32 24.25 5.54 -10.72
N ARG A 33 23.51 5.43 -11.82
CA ARG A 33 23.30 6.53 -12.78
C ARG A 33 22.03 7.27 -12.43
N TRP A 34 22.18 8.47 -11.88
CA TRP A 34 21.07 9.29 -11.44
C TRP A 34 20.18 9.71 -12.60
N THR A 35 18.87 9.54 -12.43
CA THR A 35 17.84 10.00 -13.36
C THR A 35 16.77 10.78 -12.62
N LEU A 36 16.29 11.88 -13.19
CA LEU A 36 15.23 12.67 -12.57
C LEU A 36 13.96 11.83 -12.34
N LYS A 37 13.59 11.02 -13.33
CA LYS A 37 12.38 10.16 -13.29
C LYS A 37 12.46 9.08 -12.21
N GLY A 38 13.62 8.44 -12.03
CA GLY A 38 13.80 7.36 -11.06
C GLY A 38 14.10 7.84 -9.65
N ASP A 39 14.82 8.95 -9.51
CA ASP A 39 15.42 9.34 -8.23
C ASP A 39 14.76 10.55 -7.56
N ALA A 40 13.87 11.29 -8.24
CA ALA A 40 13.12 12.41 -7.63
C ALA A 40 12.35 11.98 -6.36
N GLN A 41 11.98 10.71 -6.28
CA GLN A 41 11.31 10.12 -5.13
C GLN A 41 12.14 10.26 -3.82
N TYR A 42 13.48 10.20 -3.92
CA TYR A 42 14.37 10.36 -2.77
C TYR A 42 14.43 11.81 -2.30
N LEU A 43 14.39 12.77 -3.22
CA LEU A 43 14.31 14.18 -2.86
C LEU A 43 13.02 14.47 -2.09
N ILE A 44 11.88 13.96 -2.56
CA ILE A 44 10.59 14.08 -1.85
C ILE A 44 10.70 13.50 -0.44
N MET A 45 11.23 12.28 -0.29
CA MET A 45 11.37 11.64 1.01
C MET A 45 12.32 12.41 1.94
N LEU A 46 13.46 12.89 1.44
CA LEU A 46 14.41 13.70 2.21
C LEU A 46 13.79 15.02 2.68
N THR A 47 13.06 15.71 1.80
CA THR A 47 12.38 16.95 2.14
C THR A 47 11.30 16.72 3.19
N VAL A 48 10.41 15.74 2.98
CA VAL A 48 9.31 15.47 3.93
C VAL A 48 9.84 14.98 5.26
N SER A 49 10.77 14.00 5.27
CA SER A 49 11.35 13.48 6.51
C SER A 49 12.18 14.55 7.22
N GLY A 50 12.92 15.39 6.50
CA GLY A 50 13.69 16.50 7.05
C GLY A 50 12.82 17.56 7.72
N LEU A 51 11.74 17.98 7.04
CA LEU A 51 10.74 18.89 7.64
C LEU A 51 10.06 18.23 8.84
N SER A 52 9.65 16.98 8.74
CA SER A 52 9.03 16.22 9.84
C SER A 52 9.94 16.15 11.06
N LEU A 53 11.23 15.89 10.86
CA LEU A 53 12.23 15.90 11.93
C LEU A 53 12.47 17.31 12.48
N TRP A 54 12.39 18.35 11.64
CA TRP A 54 12.55 19.73 12.08
C TRP A 54 11.49 20.09 13.14
N PHE A 55 10.21 19.89 12.82
CA PHE A 55 9.12 20.25 13.73
C PHE A 55 8.77 19.16 14.75
N CYS A 56 9.20 17.91 14.62
CA CYS A 56 8.87 16.90 15.63
C CYS A 56 9.35 17.29 17.04
N GLY A 57 8.52 17.03 18.05
CA GLY A 57 8.81 17.33 19.46
C GLY A 57 9.85 16.43 20.13
N LEU A 58 10.72 15.76 19.35
CA LEU A 58 11.81 14.95 19.89
C LEU A 58 12.99 15.83 20.32
N HIS A 59 13.73 15.39 21.34
CA HIS A 59 15.00 16.02 21.71
C HIS A 59 16.00 15.95 20.53
N TRP A 60 16.83 16.98 20.33
CA TRP A 60 17.72 17.06 19.16
C TRP A 60 18.70 15.88 19.07
N LEU A 61 19.17 15.35 20.21
CA LEU A 61 19.99 14.12 20.25
C LEU A 61 19.24 12.91 19.68
N MET A 62 17.94 12.78 19.94
CA MET A 62 17.13 11.69 19.39
C MET A 62 16.94 11.84 17.88
N LYS A 63 16.82 13.08 17.38
CA LYS A 63 16.75 13.34 15.93
C LYS A 63 18.06 12.90 15.24
N ILE A 64 19.21 13.26 15.80
CA ILE A 64 20.52 12.84 15.28
C ILE A 64 20.65 11.31 15.36
N LEU A 65 20.26 10.70 16.48
CA LEU A 65 20.29 9.25 16.64
C LEU A 65 19.45 8.55 15.56
N LEU A 66 18.24 9.02 15.29
CA LEU A 66 17.39 8.47 14.22
C LEU A 66 18.05 8.57 12.84
N ILE A 67 18.66 9.72 12.51
CA ILE A 67 19.37 9.91 11.24
C ILE A 67 20.55 8.94 11.13
N VAL A 68 21.36 8.81 12.19
CA VAL A 68 22.54 7.93 12.22
C VAL A 68 22.12 6.47 12.11
N LEU A 69 21.10 6.03 12.87
CA LEU A 69 20.59 4.66 12.81
C LEU A 69 20.02 4.34 11.44
N TYR A 70 19.22 5.23 10.87
CA TYR A 70 18.63 5.03 9.55
C TYR A 70 19.70 4.98 8.45
N THR A 71 20.65 5.91 8.47
CA THR A 71 21.78 5.91 7.52
C THR A 71 22.61 4.64 7.64
N SER A 72 22.91 4.19 8.86
CA SER A 72 23.62 2.93 9.10
C SER A 72 22.85 1.73 8.56
N ALA A 73 21.53 1.69 8.77
CA ALA A 73 20.66 0.64 8.24
C ALA A 73 20.62 0.62 6.70
N LEU A 74 20.75 1.77 6.03
CA LEU A 74 20.84 1.84 4.57
C LEU A 74 22.23 1.46 4.04
N LEU A 75 23.30 1.62 4.82
CA LEU A 75 24.65 1.28 4.41
C LEU A 75 24.93 -0.23 4.46
N VAL A 76 24.31 -0.96 5.38
CA VAL A 76 24.55 -2.40 5.56
C VAL A 76 23.58 -3.22 4.70
N PRO A 77 24.05 -4.08 3.74
CA PRO A 77 23.17 -4.84 2.85
C PRO A 77 22.10 -5.68 3.55
N LEU A 78 22.48 -6.32 4.67
CA LEU A 78 21.57 -7.10 5.52
C LEU A 78 20.31 -6.32 5.89
N THR A 79 20.44 -5.04 6.24
CA THR A 79 19.31 -4.20 6.66
C THR A 79 18.74 -3.39 5.50
N SER A 80 19.57 -2.93 4.56
CA SER A 80 19.15 -2.01 3.51
C SER A 80 18.16 -2.65 2.54
N GLN A 81 18.24 -3.97 2.33
CA GLN A 81 17.25 -4.73 1.54
C GLN A 81 15.81 -4.61 2.09
N PHE A 82 15.65 -4.31 3.38
CA PHE A 82 14.37 -4.04 4.03
C PHE A 82 14.11 -2.54 4.15
N PHE A 83 15.07 -1.78 4.69
CA PHE A 83 14.88 -0.35 4.98
C PHE A 83 14.72 0.50 3.72
N LEU A 84 15.46 0.20 2.65
CA LEU A 84 15.40 1.00 1.43
C LEU A 84 14.01 0.88 0.75
N PRO A 85 13.44 -0.32 0.50
CA PRO A 85 12.06 -0.44 0.00
C PRO A 85 10.99 0.10 0.96
N ALA A 86 11.23 0.04 2.27
CA ALA A 86 10.32 0.56 3.29
C ALA A 86 10.45 2.09 3.52
N SER A 87 11.41 2.77 2.88
CA SER A 87 11.63 4.22 3.03
C SER A 87 10.35 5.06 2.91
N PRO A 88 9.46 4.83 1.91
CA PRO A 88 8.23 5.61 1.79
C PRO A 88 7.29 5.43 2.99
N ILE A 89 7.27 4.25 3.59
CA ILE A 89 6.49 3.97 4.81
C ILE A 89 7.09 4.74 5.98
N PHE A 90 8.41 4.74 6.16
CA PHE A 90 9.06 5.50 7.23
C PHE A 90 8.85 7.02 7.07
N THR A 91 8.91 7.54 5.85
CA THR A 91 8.59 8.95 5.55
C THR A 91 7.13 9.28 5.89
N TRP A 92 6.19 8.39 5.57
CA TRP A 92 4.80 8.56 5.99
C TRP A 92 4.65 8.55 7.52
N VAL A 93 5.21 7.55 8.21
CA VAL A 93 5.09 7.38 9.67
C VAL A 93 5.64 8.60 10.40
N ILE A 94 6.80 9.11 10.00
CA ILE A 94 7.38 10.28 10.64
C ILE A 94 6.56 11.53 10.37
N LEU A 95 5.99 11.70 9.17
CA LEU A 95 5.08 12.81 8.88
C LEU A 95 3.81 12.73 9.73
N PHE A 96 3.20 11.55 9.83
CA PHE A 96 1.98 11.32 10.60
C PHE A 96 2.17 11.71 12.08
N PHE A 97 3.19 11.18 12.74
CA PHE A 97 3.44 11.48 14.16
C PHE A 97 3.97 12.89 14.42
N SER A 98 4.69 13.48 13.46
CA SER A 98 5.18 14.85 13.59
C SER A 98 4.06 15.88 13.38
N ASN A 99 2.96 15.53 12.71
CA ASN A 99 1.90 16.45 12.30
C ASN A 99 1.41 17.38 13.42
N ARG A 100 1.23 16.88 14.65
CA ARG A 100 0.77 17.69 15.80
C ARG A 100 1.70 18.84 16.18
N TYR A 101 2.96 18.80 15.72
CA TYR A 101 3.96 19.82 16.00
C TYR A 101 4.17 20.82 14.85
N ILE A 102 3.39 20.71 13.76
CA ILE A 102 3.39 21.73 12.71
C ILE A 102 3.08 23.10 13.35
N PRO A 103 3.90 24.15 13.12
CA PRO A 103 3.73 25.44 13.79
C PRO A 103 2.31 26.01 13.64
N MET A 104 1.73 26.46 14.75
CA MET A 104 0.36 26.99 14.76
C MET A 104 0.18 28.18 13.82
N GLY A 105 1.18 29.05 13.67
CA GLY A 105 1.13 30.16 12.71
C GLY A 105 1.04 29.75 11.22
N PHE A 106 1.38 28.50 10.90
CA PHE A 106 1.09 27.91 9.59
C PHE A 106 -0.26 27.19 9.61
N ARG A 107 -0.49 26.36 10.64
CA ARG A 107 -1.67 25.50 10.74
C ARG A 107 -2.97 26.30 10.72
N THR A 108 -3.07 27.38 11.48
CA THR A 108 -4.30 28.22 11.56
C THR A 108 -4.66 28.95 10.27
N LYS A 109 -3.76 29.00 9.29
CA LYS A 109 -4.06 29.53 7.95
C LYS A 109 -4.84 28.54 7.08
N ILE A 110 -4.87 27.26 7.47
CA ILE A 110 -5.58 26.21 6.75
C ILE A 110 -6.96 26.06 7.39
N HIS A 111 -8.00 26.16 6.57
CA HIS A 111 -9.39 26.02 7.03
C HIS A 111 -9.76 24.56 7.26
N ILE A 112 -10.40 24.26 8.39
CA ILE A 112 -10.97 22.93 8.68
C ILE A 112 -12.39 22.85 8.12
N TRP A 113 -12.60 21.93 7.19
CA TRP A 113 -13.87 21.75 6.51
C TRP A 113 -14.79 20.85 7.33
N VAL A 114 -15.79 21.45 7.98
CA VAL A 114 -16.76 20.72 8.81
C VAL A 114 -18.00 20.27 8.03
N SER A 115 -18.33 20.93 6.92
CA SER A 115 -19.56 20.69 6.16
C SER A 115 -19.37 19.98 4.82
N ILE A 116 -18.15 19.92 4.29
CA ILE A 116 -17.92 19.41 2.92
C ILE A 116 -18.29 17.93 2.78
N LEU A 117 -17.87 17.08 3.71
CA LEU A 117 -18.13 15.64 3.64
C LEU A 117 -19.62 15.29 3.87
N PRO A 118 -20.29 15.81 4.92
CA PRO A 118 -21.73 15.59 5.10
C PRO A 118 -22.56 16.08 3.90
N THR A 119 -22.19 17.23 3.32
CA THR A 119 -22.88 17.79 2.15
C THR A 119 -22.70 16.87 0.95
N LEU A 120 -21.48 16.40 0.69
CA LEU A 120 -21.21 15.47 -0.41
C LEU A 120 -21.95 14.15 -0.24
N GLU A 121 -22.04 13.59 0.98
CA GLU A 121 -22.86 12.39 1.21
C GLU A 121 -24.33 12.62 0.88
N SER A 122 -24.89 13.73 1.38
CA SER A 122 -26.29 14.06 1.15
C SER A 122 -26.60 14.26 -0.34
N VAL A 123 -25.70 14.91 -1.08
CA VAL A 123 -25.86 15.17 -2.52
C VAL A 123 -25.66 13.90 -3.35
N LEU A 124 -24.65 13.08 -3.04
CA LEU A 124 -24.29 11.91 -3.85
C LEU A 124 -25.15 10.69 -3.54
N TYR A 125 -25.55 10.52 -2.28
CA TYR A 125 -26.23 9.30 -1.80
C TYR A 125 -27.65 9.56 -1.30
N GLY A 126 -28.10 10.82 -1.28
CA GLY A 126 -29.45 11.18 -0.86
C GLY A 126 -29.69 11.12 0.65
N ALA A 127 -28.66 10.81 1.45
CA ALA A 127 -28.71 10.76 2.90
C ALA A 127 -27.31 10.86 3.52
N ASN A 128 -27.24 11.27 4.78
CA ASN A 128 -26.05 11.11 5.62
C ASN A 128 -26.04 9.65 6.12
N ILE A 129 -25.25 8.80 5.47
CA ILE A 129 -25.23 7.35 5.73
C ILE A 129 -24.68 7.09 7.13
N SER A 130 -23.66 7.86 7.52
CA SER A 130 -23.05 7.78 8.84
C SER A 130 -24.05 8.08 9.96
N ASP A 131 -24.91 9.09 9.80
CA ASP A 131 -25.99 9.40 10.75
C ASP A 131 -27.08 8.31 10.80
N ILE A 132 -27.37 7.63 9.69
CA ILE A 132 -28.31 6.50 9.74
C ILE A 132 -27.73 5.33 10.53
N LEU A 133 -26.44 5.02 10.34
CA LEU A 133 -25.78 3.91 11.02
C LEU A 133 -25.67 4.10 12.53
N THR A 134 -25.56 5.33 13.01
CA THR A 134 -25.47 5.63 14.46
C THR A 134 -26.77 5.36 15.20
N ARG A 135 -27.92 5.39 14.52
CA ARG A 135 -29.25 5.16 15.10
C ARG A 135 -29.50 3.68 15.42
N TYR A 136 -28.73 2.77 14.82
CA TYR A 136 -28.90 1.32 14.97
C TYR A 136 -27.64 0.67 15.53
N THR A 137 -27.30 1.03 16.77
CA THR A 137 -26.14 0.48 17.47
C THR A 137 -26.53 -0.56 18.51
N ASN A 138 -25.68 -1.58 18.70
CA ASN A 138 -25.81 -2.54 19.79
C ASN A 138 -24.45 -3.21 20.08
N PRO A 139 -24.27 -3.84 21.27
CA PRO A 139 -22.99 -4.40 21.68
C PRO A 139 -22.42 -5.45 20.73
N LEU A 140 -23.27 -6.25 20.05
CA LEU A 140 -22.79 -7.25 19.09
C LEU A 140 -22.20 -6.57 17.85
N LEU A 141 -22.92 -5.59 17.27
CA LEU A 141 -22.43 -4.82 16.13
C LEU A 141 -21.18 -4.00 16.50
N ASP A 142 -21.10 -3.50 17.74
CA ASP A 142 -19.91 -2.81 18.25
C ASP A 142 -18.68 -3.71 18.18
N VAL A 143 -18.77 -4.94 18.71
CA VAL A 143 -17.66 -5.90 18.67
C VAL A 143 -17.34 -6.31 17.23
N LEU A 144 -18.35 -6.56 16.39
CA LEU A 144 -18.15 -6.91 14.98
C LEU A 144 -17.49 -5.80 14.17
N ALA A 145 -17.81 -4.54 14.44
CA ALA A 145 -17.16 -3.38 13.81
C ALA A 145 -15.76 -3.15 14.35
N TRP A 146 -15.56 -3.38 15.65
CA TRP A 146 -14.28 -3.19 16.33
C TRP A 146 -13.19 -4.16 15.89
N ILE A 147 -13.49 -5.43 15.63
CA ILE A 147 -12.48 -6.41 15.19
C ILE A 147 -11.73 -5.96 13.92
N PRO A 148 -12.38 -5.62 12.79
CA PRO A 148 -11.69 -5.15 11.60
C PRO A 148 -11.01 -3.78 11.83
N TYR A 149 -11.69 -2.85 12.50
CA TYR A 149 -11.21 -1.46 12.64
C TYR A 149 -10.17 -1.26 13.74
N GLY A 150 -10.48 -1.68 14.96
CA GLY A 150 -9.66 -1.50 16.15
C GLY A 150 -8.53 -2.52 16.31
N VAL A 151 -8.56 -3.64 15.57
CA VAL A 151 -7.57 -4.73 15.71
C VAL A 151 -6.93 -5.09 14.36
N LEU A 152 -7.68 -5.69 13.43
CA LEU A 152 -7.10 -6.32 12.24
C LEU A 152 -6.45 -5.30 11.30
N HIS A 153 -7.00 -4.10 11.17
CA HIS A 153 -6.43 -3.01 10.36
C HIS A 153 -4.96 -2.72 10.70
N PHE A 154 -4.54 -2.87 11.96
CA PHE A 154 -3.16 -2.63 12.37
C PHE A 154 -2.23 -3.83 12.14
N VAL A 155 -2.78 -5.03 11.99
CA VAL A 155 -2.01 -6.28 11.91
C VAL A 155 -1.89 -6.78 10.47
N LEU A 156 -2.97 -6.68 9.69
CA LEU A 156 -3.03 -7.20 8.33
C LEU A 156 -1.97 -6.64 7.36
N PRO A 157 -1.53 -5.36 7.44
CA PRO A 157 -0.50 -4.87 6.52
C PRO A 157 0.80 -5.68 6.63
N PHE A 158 1.14 -6.12 7.85
CA PHE A 158 2.31 -6.96 8.11
C PHE A 158 2.09 -8.41 7.69
N VAL A 159 0.88 -8.95 7.91
CA VAL A 159 0.52 -10.29 7.46
C VAL A 159 0.60 -10.38 5.92
N VAL A 160 0.04 -9.39 5.22
CA VAL A 160 0.11 -9.29 3.76
C VAL A 160 1.55 -9.13 3.29
N ALA A 161 2.36 -8.30 3.96
CA ALA A 161 3.78 -8.16 3.64
C ALA A 161 4.54 -9.50 3.75
N ILE A 162 4.36 -10.24 4.85
CA ILE A 162 4.96 -11.57 5.04
C ILE A 162 4.46 -12.55 3.98
N PHE A 163 3.16 -12.54 3.70
CA PHE A 163 2.54 -13.42 2.72
C PHE A 163 3.07 -13.16 1.29
N LEU A 164 3.21 -11.90 0.90
CA LEU A 164 3.81 -11.49 -0.38
C LEU A 164 5.31 -11.82 -0.46
N PHE A 165 6.05 -11.67 0.65
CA PHE A 165 7.46 -12.05 0.70
C PHE A 165 7.67 -13.54 0.41
N VAL A 166 6.83 -14.39 1.01
CA VAL A 166 6.95 -15.85 0.88
C VAL A 166 6.35 -16.34 -0.45
N PHE A 167 5.16 -15.88 -0.81
CA PHE A 167 4.35 -16.47 -1.89
C PHE A 167 4.13 -15.56 -3.12
N GLY A 168 4.45 -14.27 -3.04
CA GLY A 168 4.23 -13.32 -4.14
C GLY A 168 5.32 -13.35 -5.23
N GLY A 169 6.48 -13.95 -4.94
CA GLY A 169 7.62 -13.99 -5.85
C GLY A 169 8.56 -12.78 -5.72
N PRO A 170 9.62 -12.72 -6.54
CA PRO A 170 10.60 -11.63 -6.47
C PRO A 170 9.98 -10.25 -6.71
N GLY A 171 10.31 -9.28 -5.85
CA GLY A 171 9.86 -7.90 -5.99
C GLY A 171 8.47 -7.58 -5.43
N ALA A 172 7.60 -8.57 -5.19
CA ALA A 172 6.22 -8.35 -4.76
C ALA A 172 6.12 -7.53 -3.45
N LEU A 173 6.92 -7.88 -2.44
CA LEU A 173 7.00 -7.12 -1.19
C LEU A 173 7.50 -5.68 -1.41
N LYS A 174 8.47 -5.47 -2.29
CA LYS A 174 9.03 -4.14 -2.57
C LYS A 174 7.99 -3.26 -3.28
N PHE A 175 7.23 -3.84 -4.21
CA PHE A 175 6.11 -3.16 -4.86
C PHE A 175 5.03 -2.78 -3.83
N TYR A 176 4.64 -3.71 -2.95
CA TYR A 176 3.69 -3.44 -1.87
C TYR A 176 4.15 -2.32 -0.94
N ALA A 177 5.40 -2.36 -0.48
CA ALA A 177 5.95 -1.35 0.42
C ALA A 177 5.95 0.05 -0.19
N LYS A 178 6.31 0.19 -1.48
CA LYS A 178 6.24 1.48 -2.19
C LYS A 178 4.81 1.98 -2.33
N ALA A 179 3.90 1.14 -2.82
CA ALA A 179 2.51 1.51 -3.03
C ALA A 179 1.83 1.91 -1.72
N LEU A 180 2.07 1.14 -0.65
CA LEU A 180 1.53 1.42 0.68
C LEU A 180 2.09 2.72 1.26
N GLY A 181 3.41 2.90 1.21
CA GLY A 181 4.05 4.07 1.77
C GLY A 181 3.68 5.37 1.05
N TYR A 182 3.69 5.39 -0.28
CA TYR A 182 3.31 6.58 -1.05
C TYR A 182 1.81 6.88 -0.99
N MET A 183 0.93 5.87 -0.99
CA MET A 183 -0.51 6.08 -0.78
C MET A 183 -0.76 6.79 0.56
N ASN A 184 -0.16 6.28 1.62
CA ASN A 184 -0.33 6.85 2.96
C ASN A 184 0.33 8.23 3.10
N LEU A 185 1.51 8.41 2.52
CA LEU A 185 2.19 9.71 2.48
C LEU A 185 1.30 10.75 1.78
N SER A 186 0.76 10.43 0.61
CA SER A 186 -0.16 11.31 -0.11
C SER A 186 -1.43 11.59 0.69
N GLY A 187 -2.02 10.58 1.33
CA GLY A 187 -3.21 10.77 2.15
C GLY A 187 -2.97 11.69 3.35
N VAL A 188 -1.85 11.53 4.07
CA VAL A 188 -1.50 12.44 5.17
C VAL A 188 -1.21 13.86 4.68
N VAL A 189 -0.54 14.02 3.54
CA VAL A 189 -0.34 15.35 2.92
C VAL A 189 -1.69 15.99 2.60
N ILE A 190 -2.65 15.24 2.02
CA ILE A 190 -3.99 15.76 1.74
C ILE A 190 -4.69 16.16 3.05
N GLN A 191 -4.63 15.33 4.10
CA GLN A 191 -5.25 15.62 5.40
C GLN A 191 -4.66 16.89 6.07
N ILE A 192 -3.39 17.22 5.80
CA ILE A 192 -2.76 18.45 6.28
C ILE A 192 -3.30 19.68 5.58
N PHE A 193 -3.44 19.63 4.25
CA PHE A 193 -3.82 20.78 3.42
C PHE A 193 -5.34 20.92 3.20
N LEU A 194 -6.08 19.82 3.37
CA LEU A 194 -7.53 19.72 3.27
C LEU A 194 -8.08 18.96 4.49
N PRO A 195 -7.94 19.51 5.71
CA PRO A 195 -8.46 18.86 6.90
C PRO A 195 -9.99 18.89 6.86
N CYS A 196 -10.60 17.72 7.00
CA CYS A 196 -12.05 17.55 7.02
C CYS A 196 -12.48 16.89 8.32
N ALA A 197 -13.57 17.40 8.90
CA ALA A 197 -14.11 16.85 10.13
C ALA A 197 -14.79 15.49 9.87
N PRO A 198 -14.58 14.48 10.74
CA PRO A 198 -15.23 13.17 10.68
C PRO A 198 -16.66 13.19 11.26
N PRO A 199 -17.46 12.10 11.11
CA PRO A 199 -18.84 12.03 11.61
C PRO A 199 -19.00 12.27 13.12
N TRP A 200 -18.07 11.80 13.96
CA TRP A 200 -18.16 12.07 15.40
C TRP A 200 -18.19 13.57 15.71
N TYR A 201 -17.53 14.40 14.89
CA TYR A 201 -17.52 15.85 15.09
C TYR A 201 -18.89 16.46 14.77
N GLU A 202 -19.50 16.06 13.65
CA GLU A 202 -20.84 16.51 13.28
C GLU A 202 -21.88 16.13 14.35
N LEU A 203 -21.78 14.92 14.90
CA LEU A 203 -22.69 14.44 15.94
C LEU A 203 -22.55 15.22 17.26
N SER A 204 -21.32 15.57 17.66
CA SER A 204 -21.03 16.25 18.93
C SER A 204 -21.16 17.79 18.83
N HIS A 205 -20.80 18.38 17.68
CA HIS A 205 -20.61 19.83 17.51
C HIS A 205 -21.43 20.42 16.35
N GLY A 206 -22.18 19.61 15.61
CA GLY A 206 -22.89 20.03 14.40
C GLY A 206 -21.93 20.53 13.31
N ILE A 207 -22.35 21.58 12.61
CA ILE A 207 -21.54 22.27 11.58
C ILE A 207 -20.80 23.50 12.13
N THR A 208 -20.59 23.57 13.44
CA THR A 208 -19.87 24.70 14.04
C THR A 208 -18.41 24.73 13.57
N PRO A 209 -17.81 25.92 13.38
CA PRO A 209 -16.42 26.00 12.93
C PRO A 209 -15.45 25.34 13.91
N ALA A 210 -14.67 24.38 13.40
CA ALA A 210 -13.62 23.72 14.16
C ALA A 210 -12.36 24.60 14.29
N ASN A 211 -11.54 24.30 15.30
CA ASN A 211 -10.22 24.90 15.46
C ASN A 211 -9.18 23.85 15.87
N TYR A 212 -7.90 24.20 15.75
CA TYR A 212 -6.79 23.27 15.98
C TYR A 212 -6.46 22.97 17.45
N ASP A 213 -7.12 23.64 18.39
CA ASP A 213 -7.00 23.34 19.84
C ASP A 213 -8.00 22.27 20.28
N MET A 214 -8.96 21.89 19.42
CA MET A 214 -9.94 20.85 19.72
C MET A 214 -9.29 19.46 19.77
N PRO A 215 -9.46 18.69 20.86
CA PRO A 215 -9.00 17.31 20.93
C PRO A 215 -9.85 16.39 20.05
N GLY A 216 -9.29 15.24 19.68
CA GLY A 216 -10.06 14.20 18.99
C GLY A 216 -10.97 13.42 19.95
N GLU A 217 -12.06 12.86 19.41
CA GLU A 217 -12.97 11.99 20.14
C GLU A 217 -12.90 10.55 19.61
N ALA A 218 -13.14 9.58 20.50
CA ALA A 218 -13.18 8.17 20.13
C ALA A 218 -14.43 7.79 19.31
N GLY A 219 -15.40 8.69 19.16
CA GLY A 219 -16.65 8.40 18.44
C GLY A 219 -17.31 7.13 18.97
N GLY A 220 -17.73 6.25 18.06
CA GLY A 220 -18.35 4.97 18.39
C GLY A 220 -17.45 3.99 19.16
N LEU A 221 -16.11 4.15 19.11
CA LEU A 221 -15.20 3.32 19.90
C LEU A 221 -15.32 3.56 21.41
N ALA A 222 -15.91 4.67 21.86
CA ALA A 222 -16.22 4.87 23.28
C ALA A 222 -17.13 3.77 23.84
N ARG A 223 -17.95 3.13 22.99
CA ARG A 223 -18.77 1.97 23.38
C ARG A 223 -17.92 0.73 23.65
N ILE A 224 -16.81 0.55 22.93
CA ILE A 224 -15.85 -0.54 23.18
C ILE A 224 -15.13 -0.32 24.51
N ASP A 225 -14.71 0.91 24.77
CA ASP A 225 -14.15 1.29 26.08
C ASP A 225 -15.14 0.94 27.21
N ALA A 226 -16.44 1.24 27.05
CA ALA A 226 -17.48 0.89 28.02
C ALA A 226 -17.65 -0.63 28.20
N ILE A 227 -17.67 -1.41 27.10
CA ILE A 227 -17.78 -2.88 27.13
C ILE A 227 -16.63 -3.52 27.91
N PHE A 228 -15.40 -3.05 27.71
CA PHE A 228 -14.21 -3.61 28.36
C PHE A 228 -13.83 -2.90 29.67
N HIS A 229 -14.65 -1.95 30.14
CA HIS A 229 -14.34 -1.11 31.30
C HIS A 229 -12.95 -0.45 31.24
N SER A 230 -12.59 0.04 30.06
CA SER A 230 -11.29 0.66 29.77
C SER A 230 -11.45 2.11 29.29
N LYS A 231 -10.34 2.80 29.06
CA LYS A 231 -10.30 4.14 28.45
C LYS A 231 -9.33 4.20 27.26
N GLY A 232 -9.00 3.04 26.69
CA GLY A 232 -7.93 2.92 25.71
C GLY A 232 -8.18 3.83 24.51
N TYR A 233 -9.33 3.68 23.87
CA TYR A 233 -9.64 4.46 22.68
C TYR A 233 -9.88 5.93 22.99
N THR A 234 -10.58 6.23 24.08
CA THR A 234 -10.81 7.61 24.55
C THR A 234 -9.49 8.35 24.71
N THR A 235 -8.51 7.75 25.40
CA THR A 235 -7.19 8.35 25.58
C THR A 235 -6.40 8.43 24.28
N THR A 236 -6.44 7.41 23.42
CA THR A 236 -5.70 7.41 22.16
C THR A 236 -6.20 8.50 21.19
N PHE A 237 -7.52 8.64 21.02
CA PHE A 237 -8.09 9.61 20.08
C PHE A 237 -7.97 11.05 20.55
N GLN A 238 -8.00 11.30 21.87
CA GLN A 238 -7.68 12.61 22.45
C GLN A 238 -6.28 13.09 22.07
N HIS A 239 -5.33 12.16 21.87
CA HIS A 239 -3.95 12.46 21.50
C HIS A 239 -3.65 12.16 20.02
N SER A 240 -4.68 12.05 19.16
CA SER A 240 -4.51 11.80 17.74
C SER A 240 -3.62 12.88 17.10
N PRO A 241 -2.57 12.50 16.34
CA PRO A 241 -1.75 13.49 15.63
C PRO A 241 -2.53 14.29 14.59
N ILE A 242 -3.64 13.75 14.07
CA ILE A 242 -4.48 14.36 13.02
C ILE A 242 -5.95 14.20 13.41
N VAL A 243 -6.50 15.20 14.11
CA VAL A 243 -7.90 15.18 14.57
C VAL A 243 -8.90 15.28 13.41
N PHE A 244 -8.68 16.23 12.50
CA PHE A 244 -9.56 16.50 11.35
C PHE A 244 -9.03 15.87 10.05
N GLY A 245 -8.56 14.62 10.15
CA GLY A 245 -7.95 13.87 9.05
C GLY A 245 -8.92 12.92 8.34
N ALA A 246 -10.22 13.24 8.26
CA ALA A 246 -11.20 12.31 7.72
C ALA A 246 -10.96 12.00 6.21
N PHE A 247 -10.59 13.02 5.43
CA PHE A 247 -10.45 12.90 3.97
C PHE A 247 -8.98 12.92 3.52
N PRO A 248 -8.56 11.99 2.63
CA PRO A 248 -9.22 10.73 2.30
C PRO A 248 -9.07 9.72 3.45
N SER A 249 -9.91 8.68 3.48
CA SER A 249 -9.79 7.63 4.49
C SER A 249 -8.60 6.72 4.21
N LEU A 250 -7.56 6.80 5.05
CA LEU A 250 -6.45 5.87 4.99
C LEU A 250 -6.86 4.44 5.37
N HIS A 251 -7.85 4.25 6.26
CA HIS A 251 -8.39 2.94 6.59
C HIS A 251 -8.93 2.21 5.35
N ALA A 252 -9.73 2.92 4.54
CA ALA A 252 -10.17 2.41 3.25
C ALA A 252 -9.01 2.16 2.29
N GLY A 253 -8.04 3.09 2.24
CA GLY A 253 -6.85 2.94 1.41
C GLY A 253 -6.08 1.64 1.70
N PHE A 254 -5.79 1.36 2.97
CA PHE A 254 -5.11 0.13 3.41
C PHE A 254 -5.86 -1.13 2.95
N ALA A 255 -7.14 -1.28 3.31
CA ALA A 255 -7.88 -2.49 3.01
C ALA A 255 -8.07 -2.71 1.50
N THR A 256 -8.23 -1.61 0.75
CA THR A 256 -8.34 -1.66 -0.71
C THR A 256 -7.03 -2.06 -1.34
N LEU A 257 -5.91 -1.50 -0.88
CA LEU A 257 -4.59 -1.84 -1.40
C LEU A 257 -4.25 -3.30 -1.10
N GLU A 258 -4.51 -3.78 0.12
CA GLU A 258 -4.36 -5.18 0.49
C GLU A 258 -5.21 -6.09 -0.41
N ALA A 259 -6.48 -5.74 -0.63
CA ALA A 259 -7.36 -6.51 -1.51
C ALA A 259 -6.87 -6.52 -2.97
N LEU A 260 -6.32 -5.41 -3.48
CA LEU A 260 -5.72 -5.33 -4.81
C LEU A 260 -4.50 -6.25 -4.93
N PHE A 261 -3.55 -6.16 -4.01
CA PHE A 261 -2.34 -6.99 -4.00
C PHE A 261 -2.69 -8.48 -3.88
N LEU A 262 -3.55 -8.84 -2.93
CA LEU A 262 -3.95 -10.23 -2.74
C LEU A 262 -4.76 -10.75 -3.94
N SER A 263 -5.61 -9.92 -4.57
CA SER A 263 -6.32 -10.32 -5.79
C SER A 263 -5.38 -10.49 -6.98
N HIS A 264 -4.32 -9.68 -7.08
CA HIS A 264 -3.33 -9.73 -8.15
C HIS A 264 -2.48 -11.01 -8.09
N TYR A 265 -1.94 -11.34 -6.91
CA TYR A 265 -1.09 -12.51 -6.73
C TYR A 265 -1.87 -13.81 -6.44
N PHE A 266 -3.06 -13.71 -5.83
CA PHE A 266 -3.84 -14.85 -5.34
C PHE A 266 -5.35 -14.73 -5.72
N PRO A 267 -5.69 -14.68 -7.01
CA PRO A 267 -7.03 -14.30 -7.49
C PRO A 267 -8.16 -15.22 -7.04
N ARG A 268 -7.85 -16.46 -6.63
CA ARG A 268 -8.84 -17.47 -6.18
C ARG A 268 -9.70 -16.97 -5.02
N TRP A 269 -9.16 -16.13 -4.13
CA TRP A 269 -9.82 -15.68 -2.91
C TRP A 269 -10.26 -14.21 -2.97
N ARG A 270 -10.29 -13.60 -4.17
CA ARG A 270 -10.64 -12.18 -4.36
C ARG A 270 -11.92 -11.77 -3.64
N VAL A 271 -12.96 -12.61 -3.66
CA VAL A 271 -14.25 -12.32 -3.02
C VAL A 271 -14.03 -12.11 -1.52
N PHE A 272 -13.26 -12.98 -0.86
CA PHE A 272 -12.96 -12.87 0.56
C PHE A 272 -12.21 -11.57 0.90
N TYR A 273 -11.20 -11.20 0.12
CA TYR A 273 -10.41 -9.98 0.35
C TYR A 273 -11.25 -8.71 0.22
N TRP A 274 -12.08 -8.64 -0.82
CA TRP A 274 -12.96 -7.49 -1.04
C TRP A 274 -14.11 -7.45 -0.04
N THR A 275 -14.65 -8.59 0.38
CA THR A 275 -15.61 -8.65 1.49
C THR A 275 -15.02 -8.07 2.77
N TYR A 276 -13.77 -8.42 3.12
CA TYR A 276 -13.09 -7.79 4.26
C TYR A 276 -12.96 -6.27 4.11
N ALA A 277 -12.54 -5.79 2.92
CA ALA A 277 -12.40 -4.36 2.67
C ALA A 277 -13.74 -3.62 2.89
N PHE A 278 -14.85 -4.14 2.35
CA PHE A 278 -16.17 -3.52 2.55
C PHE A 278 -16.70 -3.65 3.99
N ILE A 279 -16.34 -4.71 4.71
CA ILE A 279 -16.65 -4.81 6.14
C ILE A 279 -15.89 -3.71 6.90
N LEU A 280 -14.61 -3.48 6.61
CA LEU A 280 -13.86 -2.39 7.25
C LEU A 280 -14.46 -1.01 6.94
N TYR A 281 -14.89 -0.79 5.69
CA TYR A 281 -15.57 0.45 5.30
C TYR A 281 -16.85 0.67 6.13
N TRP A 282 -17.66 -0.38 6.27
CA TRP A 282 -18.84 -0.32 7.13
C TRP A 282 -18.44 -0.03 8.59
N SER A 283 -17.40 -0.68 9.11
CA SER A 283 -16.95 -0.51 10.49
C SER A 283 -16.53 0.92 10.81
N THR A 284 -15.81 1.59 9.90
CA THR A 284 -15.36 2.97 10.12
C THR A 284 -16.52 3.97 10.12
N MET A 285 -17.55 3.75 9.30
CA MET A 285 -18.79 4.56 9.32
C MET A 285 -19.63 4.27 10.57
N TYR A 286 -19.83 2.99 10.90
CA TYR A 286 -20.59 2.56 12.08
C TYR A 286 -19.97 3.06 13.39
N LEU A 287 -18.64 3.17 13.44
CA LEU A 287 -17.88 3.74 14.57
C LEU A 287 -17.65 5.25 14.42
N THR A 288 -18.31 5.92 13.48
CA THR A 288 -18.35 7.39 13.31
C THR A 288 -17.02 8.08 12.98
N HIS A 289 -16.08 7.35 12.36
CA HIS A 289 -14.77 7.90 12.00
C HIS A 289 -14.67 8.36 10.56
N HIS A 290 -15.55 7.90 9.68
CA HIS A 290 -15.47 8.18 8.25
C HIS A 290 -16.85 8.28 7.60
N TYR A 291 -16.94 9.11 6.56
CA TYR A 291 -18.07 9.14 5.64
C TYR A 291 -17.78 8.23 4.44
N LEU A 292 -18.81 7.70 3.78
CA LEU A 292 -18.66 6.89 2.57
C LEU A 292 -17.86 7.62 1.47
N VAL A 293 -18.06 8.93 1.31
CA VAL A 293 -17.33 9.72 0.30
C VAL A 293 -15.81 9.71 0.53
N ASP A 294 -15.37 9.79 1.79
CA ASP A 294 -13.94 9.77 2.10
C ASP A 294 -13.34 8.36 2.01
N LEU A 295 -14.15 7.31 2.23
CA LEU A 295 -13.79 5.91 1.98
C LEU A 295 -13.59 5.65 0.48
N VAL A 296 -14.49 6.14 -0.37
CA VAL A 296 -14.35 6.04 -1.83
C VAL A 296 -13.08 6.76 -2.30
N ALA A 297 -12.79 7.94 -1.77
CA ALA A 297 -11.55 8.66 -2.08
C ALA A 297 -10.30 7.90 -1.62
N GLY A 298 -10.34 7.27 -0.44
CA GLY A 298 -9.27 6.39 0.05
C GLY A 298 -9.04 5.17 -0.84
N GLY A 299 -10.12 4.49 -1.26
CA GLY A 299 -10.05 3.40 -2.22
C GLY A 299 -9.51 3.82 -3.58
N ALA A 300 -9.93 4.98 -4.09
CA ALA A 300 -9.40 5.55 -5.34
C ALA A 300 -7.90 5.87 -5.23
N LEU A 301 -7.45 6.41 -4.09
CA LEU A 301 -6.03 6.67 -3.83
C LEU A 301 -5.21 5.36 -3.80
N ALA A 302 -5.76 4.29 -3.21
CA ALA A 302 -5.13 2.97 -3.24
C ALA A 302 -5.00 2.41 -4.66
N VAL A 303 -6.07 2.50 -5.46
CA VAL A 303 -6.07 2.09 -6.87
C VAL A 303 -5.03 2.87 -7.67
N ALA A 304 -5.00 4.20 -7.52
CA ALA A 304 -4.03 5.06 -8.18
C ALA A 304 -2.60 4.68 -7.79
N SER A 305 -2.32 4.48 -6.50
CA SER A 305 -1.00 4.07 -6.02
C SER A 305 -0.59 2.69 -6.54
N PHE A 306 -1.51 1.72 -6.53
CA PHE A 306 -1.26 0.38 -7.06
C PHE A 306 -0.80 0.44 -8.52
N TYR A 307 -1.54 1.12 -9.38
CA TYR A 307 -1.21 1.20 -10.81
C TYR A 307 -0.02 2.12 -11.11
N LEU A 308 0.23 3.14 -10.29
CA LEU A 308 1.40 4.01 -10.43
C LEU A 308 2.70 3.23 -10.23
N PHE A 309 2.71 2.24 -9.33
CA PHE A 309 3.90 1.44 -9.02
C PHE A 309 3.90 0.04 -9.63
N LEU A 310 2.85 -0.34 -10.38
CA LEU A 310 2.77 -1.64 -11.06
C LEU A 310 3.70 -1.65 -12.28
N THR A 311 4.82 -2.37 -12.16
CA THR A 311 5.75 -2.59 -13.28
C THR A 311 5.29 -3.74 -14.17
N GLU A 312 5.81 -3.81 -15.40
CA GLU A 312 5.52 -4.92 -16.32
C GLU A 312 5.93 -6.27 -15.74
N ASP A 313 7.10 -6.35 -15.09
CA ASP A 313 7.52 -7.59 -14.42
C ASP A 313 6.47 -8.06 -13.39
N GLN A 314 6.01 -7.14 -12.55
CA GLN A 314 5.02 -7.46 -11.52
C GLN A 314 3.64 -7.74 -12.13
N ARG A 315 3.30 -7.13 -13.28
CA ARG A 315 2.06 -7.39 -14.02
C ARG A 315 1.97 -8.85 -14.48
N HIS A 316 3.07 -9.39 -15.02
CA HIS A 316 3.09 -10.72 -15.61
C HIS A 316 3.49 -11.83 -14.63
N LEU A 317 4.15 -11.49 -13.51
CA LEU A 317 4.65 -12.45 -12.52
C LEU A 317 3.58 -13.45 -12.03
N PRO A 318 2.32 -13.07 -11.73
CA PRO A 318 1.30 -14.05 -11.34
C PRO A 318 0.97 -15.06 -12.44
N MET A 319 1.01 -14.64 -13.71
CA MET A 319 0.74 -15.51 -14.86
C MET A 319 1.89 -16.49 -15.08
N LEU A 320 3.14 -16.03 -15.00
CA LEU A 320 4.33 -16.87 -15.04
C LEU A 320 4.32 -17.93 -13.92
N ASN A 321 4.00 -17.52 -12.69
CA ASN A 321 3.89 -18.45 -11.56
C ASN A 321 2.76 -19.47 -11.79
N ALA A 322 1.63 -19.05 -12.36
CA ALA A 322 0.51 -19.93 -12.66
C ALA A 322 0.78 -20.89 -13.83
N SER A 323 1.58 -20.49 -14.84
CA SER A 323 1.98 -21.35 -15.96
C SER A 323 2.99 -22.41 -15.53
N ILE A 324 4.01 -22.03 -14.76
CA ILE A 324 4.97 -22.97 -14.16
C ILE A 324 4.25 -23.98 -13.27
N ALA A 325 3.33 -23.51 -12.41
CA ALA A 325 2.48 -24.40 -11.62
C ALA A 325 1.46 -25.19 -12.47
N GLY A 326 1.19 -24.77 -13.72
CA GLY A 326 0.23 -25.40 -14.64
C GLY A 326 0.82 -26.50 -15.51
N GLU A 327 2.12 -26.48 -15.70
CA GLU A 327 2.86 -27.58 -16.30
C GLU A 327 2.86 -28.82 -15.38
N GLU A 328 2.76 -28.63 -14.06
CA GLU A 328 2.57 -29.72 -13.07
C GLU A 328 1.09 -30.05 -12.73
N ASP A 329 0.19 -29.05 -12.62
CA ASP A 329 -1.20 -29.25 -12.12
C ASP A 329 -2.30 -29.21 -13.22
N SER A 330 -1.99 -29.46 -14.51
CA SER A 330 -2.95 -29.36 -15.63
C SER A 330 -4.21 -30.25 -15.54
N ILE A 331 -4.29 -31.17 -14.57
CA ILE A 331 -5.43 -32.09 -14.35
C ILE A 331 -6.43 -31.57 -13.28
N ALA A 332 -6.32 -30.34 -12.77
CA ALA A 332 -7.24 -29.85 -11.71
C ALA A 332 -7.73 -28.38 -11.83
N LYS A 333 -7.40 -27.66 -12.91
CA LYS A 333 -7.44 -26.18 -12.91
C LYS A 333 -8.75 -25.53 -13.38
N GLY A 334 -9.44 -24.91 -12.42
CA GLY A 334 -10.37 -23.78 -12.63
C GLY A 334 -9.69 -22.44 -12.95
N TYR A 335 -8.56 -22.44 -13.68
CA TYR A 335 -7.90 -21.21 -14.14
C TYR A 335 -8.47 -20.67 -15.47
N HIS A 336 -9.40 -21.38 -16.10
CA HIS A 336 -10.14 -20.92 -17.28
C HIS A 336 -11.60 -20.59 -16.92
N SER A 337 -11.88 -19.38 -16.42
CA SER A 337 -13.25 -18.85 -16.40
C SER A 337 -13.29 -17.31 -16.49
N GLY A 338 -12.52 -16.75 -17.43
CA GLY A 338 -12.76 -15.42 -17.96
C GLY A 338 -13.14 -15.55 -19.44
N ILE A 339 -13.91 -14.60 -19.97
CA ILE A 339 -14.44 -14.59 -21.36
C ILE A 339 -13.34 -14.79 -22.43
N ARG A 340 -12.07 -14.49 -22.13
CA ARG A 340 -10.90 -14.79 -22.98
C ARG A 340 -10.51 -16.27 -23.06
N GLY A 341 -10.93 -17.11 -22.12
CA GLY A 341 -10.68 -18.56 -22.14
C GLY A 341 -11.67 -19.34 -23.02
N MET A 342 -12.83 -18.77 -23.35
CA MET A 342 -13.80 -19.38 -24.28
C MET A 342 -13.46 -19.09 -25.75
N LEU A 343 -12.74 -18.00 -26.01
CA LEU A 343 -12.27 -17.64 -27.35
C LEU A 343 -10.77 -17.93 -27.39
N GLY A 344 -10.42 -19.15 -27.81
CA GLY A 344 -9.04 -19.62 -27.89
C GLY A 344 -8.08 -18.59 -28.51
N HIS A 345 -6.84 -18.58 -28.02
CA HIS A 345 -5.79 -17.71 -28.52
C HIS A 345 -5.58 -17.94 -30.02
N ARG A 346 -6.01 -16.97 -30.85
CA ARG A 346 -5.55 -16.83 -32.23
C ARG A 346 -4.11 -16.31 -32.17
N GLY A 347 -3.14 -17.19 -32.40
CA GLY A 347 -1.80 -16.77 -32.79
C GLY A 347 -1.87 -16.01 -34.12
N ALA A 348 -0.98 -15.03 -34.31
CA ALA A 348 -0.98 -14.10 -35.43
C ALA A 348 -0.85 -14.74 -36.83
N ASN A 349 -0.68 -16.06 -36.93
CA ASN A 349 -0.43 -16.77 -38.20
C ASN A 349 -1.42 -17.93 -38.47
N GLY A 350 -2.51 -18.08 -37.69
CA GLY A 350 -3.64 -18.94 -38.07
C GLY A 350 -3.45 -20.46 -38.10
N THR A 351 -2.31 -21.02 -37.66
CA THR A 351 -2.07 -22.47 -37.64
C THR A 351 -1.98 -23.08 -36.23
N TRP A 352 -2.65 -24.22 -36.04
CA TRP A 352 -2.59 -25.02 -34.81
C TRP A 352 -1.31 -25.85 -34.77
N CYS A 353 -0.33 -25.49 -33.95
CA CYS A 353 0.85 -26.34 -33.71
C CYS A 353 0.69 -27.14 -32.40
N ARG A 354 0.71 -28.46 -32.53
CA ARG A 354 0.84 -29.41 -31.41
C ARG A 354 2.34 -29.52 -31.09
N VAL A 355 2.77 -29.06 -29.92
CA VAL A 355 4.17 -29.14 -29.49
C VAL A 355 4.56 -30.61 -29.27
N ARG A 356 5.60 -31.08 -29.98
CA ARG A 356 6.31 -32.34 -29.70
C ARG A 356 7.60 -32.01 -28.97
N HIS A 357 7.86 -32.70 -27.86
CA HIS A 357 9.09 -32.60 -27.08
C HIS A 357 10.26 -33.30 -27.80
N THR A 358 11.41 -32.63 -27.84
CA THR A 358 12.73 -33.25 -27.98
C THR A 358 13.58 -32.79 -26.80
N ASN A 359 14.01 -33.76 -25.98
CA ASN A 359 14.91 -33.56 -24.84
C ASN A 359 16.34 -33.37 -25.35
N GLU A 360 16.82 -32.14 -25.45
CA GLU A 360 18.24 -31.85 -25.66
C GLU A 360 18.57 -30.47 -25.05
N TYR A 361 18.62 -30.36 -23.71
CA TYR A 361 19.29 -29.26 -23.00
C TYR A 361 19.74 -29.73 -21.60
N ASP A 362 20.53 -30.80 -21.55
CA ASP A 362 21.46 -31.02 -20.45
C ASP A 362 22.83 -30.56 -20.95
N ASN A 363 23.45 -29.60 -20.24
CA ASN A 363 24.76 -28.98 -20.47
C ASN A 363 24.76 -27.61 -21.18
N LEU A 364 24.35 -26.56 -20.47
CA LEU A 364 24.92 -25.21 -20.65
C LEU A 364 25.24 -24.61 -19.26
N PRO A 365 26.40 -23.95 -19.08
CA PRO A 365 26.78 -23.37 -17.80
C PRO A 365 25.87 -22.18 -17.46
N ALA A 366 25.62 -21.99 -16.15
CA ALA A 366 24.83 -20.89 -15.63
C ALA A 366 25.60 -19.56 -15.80
N GLU A 367 25.37 -18.87 -16.90
CA GLU A 367 25.71 -17.46 -17.03
C GLU A 367 24.69 -16.61 -16.27
N GLU A 368 25.22 -15.66 -15.50
CA GLU A 368 24.49 -14.69 -14.71
C GLU A 368 23.53 -13.89 -15.61
N LEU A 369 22.23 -14.13 -15.46
CA LEU A 369 21.19 -13.22 -15.95
C LEU A 369 21.23 -11.95 -15.11
N GLU A 370 22.10 -11.02 -15.50
CA GLU A 370 22.01 -9.60 -15.14
C GLU A 370 20.64 -9.08 -15.62
N PHE A 371 19.70 -8.95 -14.68
CA PHE A 371 18.45 -8.22 -14.88
C PHE A 371 18.70 -6.73 -14.68
N ASP A 372 19.36 -6.11 -15.65
CA ASP A 372 19.28 -4.68 -15.87
C ASP A 372 19.15 -4.43 -17.38
N HIS A 373 18.36 -3.42 -17.72
CA HIS A 373 17.94 -3.02 -19.08
C HIS A 373 16.70 -3.77 -19.60
N VAL A 374 15.54 -3.13 -19.49
CA VAL A 374 14.78 -2.60 -20.65
C VAL A 374 13.58 -1.80 -20.10
N PHE A 375 13.69 -0.47 -20.09
CA PHE A 375 12.54 0.42 -20.11
C PHE A 375 12.90 1.67 -20.92
N PHE A 376 12.13 1.89 -21.98
CA PHE A 376 12.07 3.09 -22.84
C PHE A 376 13.21 3.29 -23.85
N ASP A 377 13.35 2.38 -24.81
CA ASP A 377 13.75 2.77 -26.18
C ASP A 377 12.53 2.65 -27.08
N GLY A 378 11.90 3.79 -27.35
CA GLY A 378 11.02 3.95 -28.49
C GLY A 378 11.86 4.19 -29.73
N GLN A 379 12.41 3.13 -30.32
CA GLN A 379 12.90 3.17 -31.69
C GLN A 379 11.87 2.45 -32.59
N PRO A 380 11.38 3.07 -33.67
CA PRO A 380 10.57 2.35 -34.64
C PRO A 380 11.44 1.23 -35.27
N PRO A 381 10.84 0.09 -35.67
CA PRO A 381 11.59 -0.98 -36.31
C PRO A 381 12.27 -0.46 -37.58
N PRO A 382 13.48 -0.93 -37.92
CA PRO A 382 14.12 -0.56 -39.17
C PRO A 382 13.23 -0.97 -40.35
N SER A 383 13.08 -0.06 -41.31
CA SER A 383 12.38 -0.28 -42.57
C SER A 383 13.02 -1.45 -43.32
N ARG A 384 12.16 -2.27 -43.91
CA ARG A 384 12.49 -3.56 -44.53
C ARG A 384 13.05 -3.41 -45.95
N ASP A 385 13.94 -2.43 -46.17
CA ASP A 385 14.49 -2.10 -47.48
C ASP A 385 16.02 -1.92 -47.38
N GLU A 386 16.77 -2.98 -47.04
CA GLU A 386 18.24 -3.01 -47.23
C GLU A 386 18.83 -4.43 -47.19
N GLU A 387 18.08 -5.43 -47.68
CA GLU A 387 18.59 -6.79 -47.96
C GLU A 387 18.35 -7.11 -49.44
N ASP A 388 18.97 -6.34 -50.32
CA ASP A 388 19.16 -6.73 -51.72
C ASP A 388 20.27 -5.85 -52.30
N HIS A 389 21.52 -6.11 -51.91
CA HIS A 389 22.73 -5.88 -52.71
C HIS A 389 23.95 -6.29 -51.89
N ILE A 390 24.46 -7.50 -52.13
CA ILE A 390 25.86 -7.78 -52.48
C ILE A 390 25.94 -9.27 -52.82
N ARG A 391 26.33 -9.52 -54.07
CA ARG A 391 26.78 -10.82 -54.60
C ARG A 391 28.19 -11.13 -54.15
#